data_AF-A0A3A8SSN0-F1
#
_entry.id   AF-A0A3A8SSN0-F1
#
_cell.length_a   1.000
_cell.length_b   1.000
_cell.length_c   1.000
_cell.angle_alpha   90.00
_cell.angle_beta   90.00
_cell.angle_gamma   90.00
#
_symmetry.space_group_name_H-M   'P 1'
#
loop_
_entity.id
_entity.type
_entity.pdbx_description
1 polymer ?
#
loop_
_entity_poly.entity_id
_entity_poly.type
_entity_poly.pdbx_seq_one_letter_code
_entity_poly.pdbx_strand_id
1 'polypeptide(L)'
;MNRRSASLLVLLGVLLGVAAPFLLPSVVWAQTSRAAPRKDVPPPPPASPPAPAYEYTFVKRESPDEDLVELQRLGGEGWRVVSTVVVDGSTRRYVLMRDRRAEPASH
;
A
#
# COMPACT_ATOMS: atom_id res chain seq x y z
N MET A 1 -37.81 11.08 -8.70
CA MET A 1 -36.51 10.51 -9.09
C MET A 1 -36.74 9.17 -9.78
N ASN A 2 -36.39 9.08 -11.06
CA ASN A 2 -36.72 7.93 -11.90
C ASN A 2 -35.79 6.75 -11.52
N ARG A 3 -36.32 5.75 -10.81
CA ARG A 3 -35.59 4.55 -10.37
C ARG A 3 -34.88 3.83 -11.53
N ARG A 4 -35.44 3.94 -12.74
CA ARG A 4 -34.88 3.40 -13.99
C ARG A 4 -33.52 4.03 -14.35
N SER A 5 -33.32 5.31 -14.05
CA SER A 5 -32.07 6.03 -14.32
C SER A 5 -30.95 5.59 -13.37
N ALA A 6 -31.28 5.30 -12.11
CA ALA A 6 -30.32 4.81 -11.13
C ALA A 6 -29.79 3.42 -11.49
N SER A 7 -30.66 2.51 -11.92
CA SER A 7 -30.27 1.18 -12.39
C SER A 7 -29.34 1.25 -13.62
N LEU A 8 -29.58 2.20 -14.52
CA LEU A 8 -28.78 2.39 -15.74
C LEU A 8 -27.35 2.85 -15.42
N LEU A 9 -27.20 3.74 -14.45
CA LEU A 9 -25.88 4.22 -13.99
C LEU A 9 -25.10 3.12 -13.27
N VAL A 10 -25.77 2.30 -12.45
CA VAL A 10 -25.14 1.15 -11.79
C VAL A 10 -24.66 0.14 -12.83
N LEU A 11 -25.48 -0.15 -13.84
CA LEU A 11 -25.14 -1.10 -14.90
C LEU A 11 -23.94 -0.60 -15.73
N LEU A 12 -23.88 0.70 -16.02
CA LEU A 12 -22.77 1.32 -16.74
C LEU A 12 -21.46 1.24 -15.94
N GLY A 13 -21.52 1.50 -14.63
CA GLY A 13 -20.35 1.43 -13.73
C GLY A 13 -19.78 0.02 -13.61
N VAL A 14 -20.65 -1.00 -13.54
CA VAL A 14 -20.24 -2.42 -13.52
C VAL A 14 -19.55 -2.81 -14.83
N LEU A 15 -20.06 -2.34 -15.97
CA LEU A 15 -19.47 -2.63 -17.28
C LEU A 15 -18.03 -2.08 -17.41
N LEU A 16 -17.80 -0.86 -16.94
CA LEU A 16 -16.49 -0.20 -16.96
C LEU A 16 -15.48 -0.86 -16.00
N GLY A 17 -15.92 -1.30 -14.82
CA GLY A 17 -15.06 -1.97 -13.84
C GLY A 17 -14.52 -3.33 -14.33
N VAL A 18 -15.32 -4.08 -15.09
CA VAL A 18 -14.92 -5.39 -15.65
C VAL A 18 -13.92 -5.24 -16.80
N ALA A 19 -13.96 -4.14 -17.55
CA ALA A 19 -13.04 -3.89 -18.66
C ALA A 19 -11.65 -3.34 -18.23
N ALA A 20 -11.55 -2.76 -17.03
CA ALA A 20 -10.32 -2.13 -16.54
C ALA A 20 -9.07 -3.05 -16.49
N PRO A 21 -9.13 -4.33 -16.03
CA PRO A 21 -7.95 -5.18 -16.01
C PRO A 21 -7.48 -5.65 -17.40
N PHE A 22 -8.33 -5.56 -18.43
CA PHE A 22 -7.96 -5.94 -19.81
C PHE A 22 -7.20 -4.83 -20.56
N LEU A 23 -7.22 -3.59 -20.06
CA LEU A 23 -6.59 -2.43 -20.70
C LEU A 23 -5.19 -2.10 -20.16
N LEU A 24 -4.73 -2.81 -19.13
CA LEU A 24 -3.39 -2.64 -18.56
C LEU A 24 -2.45 -3.69 -19.15
N PRO A 25 -1.51 -3.32 -20.05
CA PRO A 25 -0.51 -4.27 -20.53
C PRO A 25 0.36 -4.70 -19.36
N SER A 26 0.37 -6.00 -19.09
CA SER A 26 1.21 -6.63 -18.08
C SER A 26 2.68 -6.42 -18.46
N VAL A 27 3.38 -5.56 -17.71
CA VAL A 27 4.81 -5.33 -17.86
C VAL A 27 5.54 -6.57 -17.30
N VAL A 28 5.70 -7.59 -18.13
CA VAL A 28 6.58 -8.72 -17.87
C VAL A 28 8.01 -8.23 -18.09
N TRP A 29 8.70 -7.91 -16.99
CA TRP A 29 10.11 -7.58 -17.01
C TRP A 29 10.92 -8.87 -17.14
N ALA A 30 11.37 -9.17 -18.35
CA ALA A 30 12.25 -10.31 -18.61
C ALA A 30 13.60 -10.07 -17.91
N GLN A 31 13.84 -10.74 -16.79
CA GLN A 31 15.16 -10.83 -16.17
C GLN A 31 16.05 -11.71 -17.06
N THR A 32 16.88 -11.05 -17.87
CA THR A 32 17.91 -11.68 -18.69
C THR A 32 18.96 -12.36 -17.80
N SER A 33 19.06 -13.67 -17.92
CA SER A 33 20.07 -14.51 -17.27
C SER A 33 21.43 -14.25 -17.92
N ARG A 34 22.35 -13.66 -17.18
CA ARG A 34 23.74 -13.38 -17.58
C ARG A 34 24.58 -14.66 -17.55
N ALA A 35 25.15 -15.07 -18.68
CA ALA A 35 26.36 -15.90 -18.72
C ALA A 35 27.56 -15.00 -19.07
N ALA A 36 28.59 -14.97 -18.22
CA ALA A 36 29.79 -14.18 -18.42
C ALA A 36 31.05 -15.08 -18.36
N PRO A 37 32.06 -14.90 -19.24
CA PRO A 37 33.39 -15.42 -19.00
C PRO A 37 34.37 -14.32 -18.52
N ARG A 38 34.88 -14.56 -17.31
CA ARG A 38 36.17 -14.22 -16.69
C ARG A 38 36.82 -12.83 -16.84
N LYS A 39 37.11 -12.31 -15.63
CA LYS A 39 38.33 -11.59 -15.19
C LYS A 39 38.33 -10.07 -15.37
N ASP A 40 37.70 -9.42 -14.39
CA ASP A 40 38.24 -8.26 -13.70
C ASP A 40 37.73 -8.35 -12.26
N VAL A 41 38.54 -7.95 -11.27
CA VAL A 41 38.07 -7.87 -9.88
C VAL A 41 36.89 -6.90 -9.89
N PRO A 42 35.67 -7.35 -9.50
CA PRO A 42 34.52 -6.47 -9.54
C PRO A 42 34.79 -5.28 -8.61
N PRO A 43 34.49 -4.03 -9.04
CA PRO A 43 34.53 -2.91 -8.11
C PRO A 43 33.69 -3.26 -6.88
N PRO A 44 34.08 -2.82 -5.67
CA PRO A 44 33.32 -3.11 -4.47
C PRO A 44 31.85 -2.71 -4.70
N PRO A 45 30.89 -3.58 -4.32
CA PRO A 45 29.49 -3.28 -4.54
C PRO A 45 29.16 -1.93 -3.87
N PRO A 46 28.31 -1.10 -4.51
CA PRO A 46 27.88 0.15 -3.90
C PRO A 46 27.28 -0.15 -2.52
N ALA A 47 27.54 0.74 -1.56
CA ALA A 47 26.99 0.61 -0.21
C ALA A 47 25.47 0.41 -0.30
N SER A 48 24.97 -0.61 0.39
CA SER A 48 23.53 -0.86 0.45
C SER A 48 22.84 0.34 1.08
N PRO A 49 21.71 0.81 0.53
CA PRO A 49 20.96 1.88 1.15
C PRO A 49 20.55 1.44 2.57
N PRO A 50 20.49 2.37 3.54
CA PRO A 50 20.07 2.05 4.89
C PRO A 50 18.69 1.40 4.87
N ALA A 51 18.51 0.36 5.69
CA ALA A 51 17.24 -0.33 5.80
C ALA A 51 16.14 0.67 6.22
N PRO A 52 14.96 0.64 5.59
CA PRO A 52 13.88 1.51 5.99
C PRO A 52 13.46 1.18 7.42
N ALA A 53 13.43 2.19 8.28
CA ALA A 53 12.94 2.08 9.64
C ALA A 53 11.44 2.44 9.62
N TYR A 54 10.60 1.55 10.16
CA TYR A 54 9.16 1.76 10.24
C TYR A 54 8.68 1.79 11.69
N GLU A 55 7.69 2.64 11.95
CA GLU A 55 6.92 2.66 13.19
C GLU A 55 5.58 1.98 12.97
N TYR A 56 5.12 1.22 13.95
CA TYR A 56 3.84 0.51 13.91
C TYR A 56 2.97 0.92 15.08
N THR A 57 1.67 1.06 14.83
CA THR A 57 0.67 1.28 15.89
C THR A 57 -0.64 0.54 15.58
N PHE A 58 -1.48 0.38 16.60
CA PHE A 58 -2.77 -0.28 16.51
C PHE A 58 -3.89 0.68 16.89
N VAL A 59 -4.89 0.81 16.04
CA VAL A 59 -6.11 1.55 16.33
C VAL A 59 -7.25 0.57 16.51
N LYS A 60 -7.93 0.66 17.65
CA LYS A 60 -9.12 -0.13 17.92
C LYS A 60 -10.28 0.45 17.11
N ARG A 61 -11.03 -0.43 16.48
CA ARG A 61 -12.19 -0.05 15.69
C ARG A 61 -13.42 0.11 16.60
N GLU A 62 -14.02 1.29 16.64
CA GLU A 62 -15.17 1.58 17.50
C GLU A 62 -16.46 1.75 16.70
N SER A 63 -16.46 2.58 15.66
CA SER A 63 -17.58 2.70 14.72
C SER A 63 -17.09 3.09 13.31
N PRO A 64 -17.76 2.64 12.23
CA PRO A 64 -17.27 2.85 10.87
C PRO A 64 -17.02 4.32 10.51
N ASP A 65 -17.85 5.23 11.01
CA ASP A 65 -17.76 6.66 10.68
C ASP A 65 -16.68 7.36 11.52
N GLU A 66 -16.57 7.05 12.82
CA GLU A 66 -15.53 7.61 13.70
C GLU A 66 -14.15 7.10 13.28
N ASP A 67 -14.06 5.82 12.89
CA ASP A 67 -12.83 5.23 12.37
C ASP A 67 -12.31 5.99 11.15
N LEU A 68 -13.18 6.40 10.23
CA LEU A 68 -12.78 7.09 9.01
C LEU A 68 -12.18 8.47 9.33
N VAL A 69 -12.76 9.18 10.29
CA VAL A 69 -12.25 10.49 10.75
C VAL A 69 -10.88 10.31 11.41
N GLU A 70 -10.73 9.31 12.27
CA GLU A 70 -9.46 9.03 12.95
C GLU A 70 -8.38 8.56 11.96
N LEU A 71 -8.71 7.65 11.04
CA LEU A 71 -7.81 7.18 10.00
C LEU A 71 -7.40 8.30 9.04
N GLN A 72 -8.31 9.22 8.72
CA GLN A 72 -7.97 10.39 7.90
C GLN A 72 -7.01 11.33 8.62
N ARG A 73 -7.24 11.59 9.92
CA ARG A 73 -6.32 12.36 10.75
C ARG A 73 -4.94 11.71 10.80
N LEU A 74 -4.88 10.41 11.07
CA LEU A 74 -3.64 9.64 11.12
C LEU A 74 -2.94 9.61 9.75
N GLY A 75 -3.70 9.58 8.66
CA GLY A 75 -3.19 9.75 7.30
C GLY A 75 -2.50 11.10 7.09
N GLY A 76 -3.05 12.17 7.65
CA GLY A 76 -2.41 13.50 7.68
C GLY A 76 -1.11 13.53 8.50
N GLU A 77 -0.98 12.66 9.49
CA GLU A 77 0.23 12.47 10.31
C GLU A 77 1.25 11.49 9.67
N GLY A 78 0.96 10.98 8.47
CA GLY A 78 1.82 10.09 7.69
C GLY A 78 1.64 8.60 7.98
N TRP A 79 0.65 8.22 8.77
CA TRP A 79 0.32 6.81 9.03
C TRP A 79 -0.45 6.19 7.85
N ARG A 80 -0.12 4.95 7.53
CA ARG A 80 -0.77 4.16 6.47
C ARG A 80 -1.31 2.86 7.05
N VAL A 81 -2.57 2.53 6.77
CA VAL A 81 -3.15 1.23 7.15
C VAL A 81 -2.51 0.13 6.31
N VAL A 82 -1.89 -0.85 6.97
CA VAL A 82 -1.22 -1.98 6.31
C VAL A 82 -1.94 -3.31 6.52
N SER A 83 -2.75 -3.40 7.58
CA SER A 83 -3.55 -4.59 7.85
C SER A 83 -4.77 -4.25 8.71
N THR A 84 -5.79 -5.09 8.65
CA THR A 84 -6.92 -5.09 9.59
C THR A 84 -7.00 -6.46 10.25
N VAL A 85 -6.86 -6.49 11.57
CA VAL A 85 -6.83 -7.73 12.36
C VAL A 85 -8.14 -7.86 13.13
N VAL A 86 -8.69 -9.07 13.17
CA VAL A 86 -9.82 -9.42 14.05
C VAL A 86 -9.26 -10.13 15.27
N VAL A 87 -9.48 -9.59 16.48
CA VAL A 87 -8.86 -10.11 17.72
C VAL A 87 -9.76 -11.13 18.40
N ASP A 88 -11.04 -10.81 18.60
CA ASP A 88 -11.98 -11.61 19.40
C ASP A 88 -13.24 -12.04 18.59
N GLY A 89 -13.08 -12.23 17.27
CA GLY A 89 -14.19 -12.56 16.36
C GLY A 89 -15.11 -11.38 16.01
N SER A 90 -15.18 -10.34 16.84
CA SER A 90 -15.98 -9.13 16.62
C SER A 90 -15.14 -7.85 16.56
N THR A 91 -14.12 -7.75 17.42
CA THR A 91 -13.23 -6.58 17.50
C THR A 91 -12.30 -6.55 16.30
N ARG A 92 -12.38 -5.49 15.49
CA ARG A 92 -11.37 -5.23 14.45
C ARG A 92 -10.38 -4.18 14.94
N ARG A 93 -9.13 -4.27 14.48
CA ARG A 93 -8.08 -3.30 14.73
C ARG A 93 -7.36 -2.98 13.43
N TYR A 94 -7.05 -1.72 13.21
CA TYR A 94 -6.18 -1.29 12.11
C TYR A 94 -4.73 -1.37 12.59
N VAL A 95 -3.89 -1.98 11.77
CA VAL A 95 -2.43 -1.92 11.91
C VAL A 95 -1.98 -0.79 11.01
N LEU A 96 -1.37 0.23 11.61
CA LEU A 96 -0.83 1.37 10.88
C LEU A 96 0.69 1.33 10.89
N MET A 97 1.28 1.81 9.80
CA MET A 97 2.71 1.93 9.59
C MET A 97 3.05 3.37 9.20
N ARG A 98 4.16 3.89 9.71
CA ARG A 98 4.74 5.16 9.26
C ARG A 98 6.25 5.02 9.06
N ASP A 99 6.79 5.75 8.10
CA ASP A 99 8.23 5.83 7.89
C ASP A 99 8.87 6.57 9.08
N ARG A 100 9.81 5.94 9.78
CA ARG A 100 10.57 6.58 10.85
C ARG A 100 11.53 7.56 10.20
N ARG A 101 11.36 8.86 10.51
CA ARG A 101 12.31 9.88 10.04
C ARG A 101 13.69 9.50 10.57
N ALA A 102 14.65 9.33 9.66
CA ALA A 102 16.04 9.19 10.05
C ALA A 102 16.41 10.42 10.88
N GLU A 103 16.83 10.20 12.12
CA GLU A 103 17.40 11.26 12.94
C GLU A 103 18.58 11.86 12.16
N PRO A 104 18.64 13.18 11.94
CA PRO A 104 19.79 13.77 11.29
C PRO A 104 20.99 13.50 12.19
N ALA A 105 21.97 12.76 11.66
CA ALA A 105 23.24 12.51 12.35
C ALA A 105 23.81 13.87 12.79
N SER A 106 23.83 14.10 14.10
CA SER A 106 24.43 15.30 14.68
C SER A 106 25.94 15.15 14.50
N HIS A 107 26.51 15.87 13.54
CA HIS A 107 27.95 16.03 13.37
C HIS A 107 28.39 17.35 14.02
#